data_AF-A0A9E3XFZ6-F1
#
_entry.id   AF-A0A9E3XFZ6-F1
#
_cell.length_a   1.000
_cell.length_b   1.000
_cell.length_c   1.000
_cell.angle_alpha   90.00
_cell.angle_beta   90.00
_cell.angle_gamma   90.00
#
_symmetry.space_group_name_H-M   'P 1'
#
loop_
_entity.id
_entity.type
_entity.pdbx_description
1 polymer ?
#
loop_
_entity_poly.entity_id
_entity_poly.type
_entity_poly.pdbx_seq_one_letter_code
_entity_poly.pdbx_strand_id
1 'polypeptide(L)'
;MRIFYRGVQKLLCLLLSLTWIHPAYSQEPVSLPQAMEVARNNSPDILRAKMSLEASEERLKAQNAALKSRFSLTLEPILYDRSDEFNAFFSTFNRTETVQSSGLFLVSQPIVPTDGTLSLRNQF
;
A
#
# COMPACT_ATOMS: atom_id res chain seq x y z
N MET A 1 64.52 -14.44 -38.69
CA MET A 1 63.04 -14.39 -38.54
C MET A 1 62.39 -15.71 -38.11
N ARG A 2 62.87 -16.90 -38.51
CA ARG A 2 62.30 -18.22 -38.13
C ARG A 2 62.38 -18.59 -36.63
N ILE A 3 63.36 -18.07 -35.89
CA ILE A 3 63.55 -18.37 -34.45
C ILE A 3 62.50 -17.63 -33.59
N PHE A 4 62.09 -16.43 -34.01
CA PHE A 4 61.06 -15.63 -33.33
C PHE A 4 59.68 -16.29 -33.40
N TYR A 5 59.29 -16.81 -34.58
CA TYR A 5 58.02 -17.54 -34.77
C TYR A 5 57.93 -18.82 -33.93
N ARG A 6 59.03 -19.56 -33.75
CA ARG A 6 59.08 -20.74 -32.88
C ARG A 6 58.90 -20.40 -31.40
N GLY A 7 59.37 -19.24 -30.96
CA GLY A 7 59.16 -18.74 -29.60
C GLY A 7 57.71 -18.32 -29.36
N VAL A 8 57.12 -17.57 -30.29
CA VAL A 8 55.72 -17.14 -30.24
C VAL A 8 54.76 -18.34 -30.28
N GLN A 9 55.04 -19.35 -31.10
CA GLN A 9 54.21 -20.56 -31.18
C GLN A 9 54.24 -21.37 -29.87
N LYS A 10 55.40 -21.48 -29.21
CA LYS A 10 55.49 -22.11 -27.88
C LYS A 10 54.76 -21.33 -26.79
N LEU A 11 54.83 -19.99 -26.85
CA LEU A 11 54.09 -19.11 -25.93
C LEU A 11 52.57 -19.23 -26.12
N LEU A 12 52.12 -19.31 -27.37
CA LEU A 12 50.70 -19.49 -27.71
C LEU A 12 50.18 -20.85 -27.21
N CYS A 13 50.95 -21.93 -27.42
CA CYS A 13 50.59 -23.26 -26.91
C CYS A 13 50.57 -23.31 -25.37
N LEU A 14 51.49 -22.59 -24.71
CA LEU A 14 51.51 -22.48 -23.24
C LEU A 14 50.25 -21.75 -22.72
N LEU A 15 49.87 -20.64 -23.35
CA LEU A 15 48.66 -19.89 -23.01
C LEU A 15 47.38 -20.72 -23.22
N LEU A 16 47.29 -21.47 -24.32
CA LEU A 16 46.15 -22.39 -24.55
C LEU A 16 46.09 -23.50 -23.48
N SER A 17 47.23 -24.06 -23.08
CA SER A 17 47.25 -25.12 -22.07
C SER A 17 46.81 -24.65 -20.68
N LEU A 18 46.97 -23.36 -20.37
CA LEU A 18 46.59 -22.79 -19.08
C LEU A 18 45.06 -22.68 -18.91
N THR A 19 44.32 -22.60 -20.02
CA THR A 19 42.84 -22.57 -20.02
C THR A 19 42.19 -23.95 -19.84
N TRP A 20 42.96 -25.03 -19.96
CA TRP A 20 42.47 -26.41 -19.83
C TRP A 20 42.45 -26.94 -18.39
N ILE A 21 43.04 -26.21 -17.44
CA ILE A 21 43.20 -26.66 -16.05
C ILE A 21 42.00 -26.24 -15.18
N HIS A 22 40.94 -25.68 -15.76
CA HIS A 22 39.74 -25.37 -14.97
C HIS A 22 39.03 -26.67 -14.57
N PRO A 23 38.86 -26.94 -13.25
CA PRO A 23 38.05 -28.07 -12.82
C PRO A 23 36.64 -27.87 -13.35
N ALA A 24 36.13 -28.86 -14.08
CA ALA A 24 34.73 -28.90 -14.48
C ALA A 24 33.89 -29.09 -13.21
N TYR A 25 33.33 -27.99 -12.69
CA TYR A 25 32.32 -28.07 -11.64
C TYR A 25 31.13 -28.84 -12.20
N SER A 26 30.95 -30.08 -11.75
CA SER A 26 29.74 -30.86 -12.05
C SER A 26 28.55 -30.19 -11.38
N GLN A 27 27.40 -30.14 -12.08
CA GLN A 27 26.15 -29.67 -11.49
C GLN A 27 25.76 -30.61 -10.34
N GLU A 28 25.53 -30.04 -9.16
CA GLU A 28 24.96 -30.77 -8.03
C GLU A 28 23.50 -31.12 -8.36
N PRO A 29 23.08 -32.39 -8.20
CA PRO A 29 21.70 -32.77 -8.47
C PRO A 29 20.77 -32.08 -7.46
N VAL A 30 19.96 -31.15 -7.95
CA VAL A 30 18.98 -30.43 -7.13
C VAL A 30 17.89 -31.39 -6.69
N SER A 31 17.67 -31.50 -5.39
CA SER A 31 16.55 -32.27 -4.83
C SER A 31 15.21 -31.57 -5.11
N LEU A 32 14.12 -32.33 -5.24
CA LEU A 32 12.79 -31.74 -5.46
C LEU A 32 12.42 -30.64 -4.44
N PRO A 33 12.67 -30.81 -3.12
CA PRO A 33 12.41 -29.74 -2.15
C PRO A 33 13.22 -28.46 -2.43
N GLN A 34 14.50 -28.57 -2.80
CA GLN A 34 15.33 -27.42 -3.19
C GLN A 34 14.78 -26.74 -4.46
N ALA A 35 14.37 -27.53 -5.46
CA ALA A 35 13.77 -26.99 -6.67
C ALA A 35 12.47 -26.22 -6.38
N MET A 36 11.61 -26.76 -5.51
CA MET A 36 10.39 -26.08 -5.08
C MET A 36 10.67 -24.81 -4.29
N GLU A 37 11.68 -24.83 -3.41
CA GLU A 37 12.08 -23.66 -2.62
C GLU A 37 12.65 -22.55 -3.52
N VAL A 38 13.49 -22.90 -4.48
CA VAL A 38 14.00 -21.98 -5.50
C VAL A 38 12.85 -21.41 -6.34
N ALA A 39 11.91 -22.25 -6.77
CA ALA A 39 10.73 -21.82 -7.51
C ALA A 39 9.84 -20.90 -6.67
N ARG A 40 9.60 -21.22 -5.39
CA ARG A 40 8.78 -20.39 -4.49
C ARG A 40 9.33 -18.97 -4.34
N ASN A 41 10.64 -18.84 -4.31
CA ASN A 41 11.31 -17.54 -4.11
C ASN A 41 11.55 -16.78 -5.42
N ASN A 42 11.68 -17.46 -6.57
CA ASN A 42 12.10 -16.85 -7.82
C ASN A 42 11.08 -16.97 -8.98
N SER A 43 10.05 -17.81 -8.87
CA SER A 43 9.04 -17.97 -9.92
C SER A 43 8.08 -16.78 -9.94
N PRO A 44 8.00 -16.03 -11.06
CA PRO A 44 7.06 -14.91 -11.17
C PRO A 44 5.60 -15.32 -10.96
N ASP A 45 5.21 -16.52 -11.40
CA ASP A 45 3.83 -16.99 -11.29
C ASP A 45 3.43 -17.32 -9.85
N ILE A 46 4.34 -17.91 -9.08
CA ILE A 46 4.11 -18.20 -7.65
C ILE A 46 4.04 -16.89 -6.86
N LEU A 47 4.92 -15.94 -7.15
CA LEU A 47 4.89 -14.62 -6.51
C LEU A 47 3.60 -13.86 -6.83
N ARG A 48 3.13 -13.91 -8.09
CA ARG A 48 1.82 -13.35 -8.48
C ARG A 48 0.67 -14.00 -7.74
N ALA A 49 0.66 -15.34 -7.68
CA ALA A 49 -0.37 -16.07 -6.95
C ALA A 49 -0.42 -15.66 -5.47
N LYS A 50 0.75 -15.56 -4.82
CA LYS A 50 0.87 -15.10 -3.43
C LYS A 50 0.33 -13.66 -3.26
N MET A 51 0.76 -12.72 -4.09
CA MET A 51 0.26 -11.34 -4.02
C MET A 51 -1.25 -11.25 -4.25
N SER A 52 -1.79 -12.07 -5.17
CA SER A 52 -3.25 -12.13 -5.42
C SER A 52 -4.05 -12.68 -4.25
N LEU A 53 -3.46 -13.64 -3.51
CA LEU A 53 -4.04 -14.19 -2.29
C LEU A 53 -4.06 -13.11 -1.20
N GLU A 54 -2.92 -12.48 -0.91
CA GLU A 54 -2.81 -11.39 0.08
C GLU A 54 -3.80 -10.25 -0.23
N ALA A 55 -3.90 -9.85 -1.50
CA ALA A 55 -4.86 -8.84 -1.93
C ALA A 55 -6.31 -9.28 -1.72
N SER A 56 -6.61 -10.56 -1.97
CA SER A 56 -7.95 -11.11 -1.74
C SER A 56 -8.31 -11.18 -0.26
N GLU A 57 -7.36 -11.54 0.60
CA GLU A 57 -7.52 -11.54 2.06
C GLU A 57 -7.78 -10.14 2.61
N GLU A 58 -6.99 -9.15 2.20
CA GLU A 58 -7.21 -7.75 2.60
C GLU A 58 -8.54 -7.21 2.08
N ARG A 59 -8.95 -7.61 0.87
CA ARG A 59 -10.26 -7.27 0.32
C ARG A 59 -11.40 -7.87 1.15
N LEU A 60 -11.28 -9.12 1.60
CA LEU A 60 -12.27 -9.75 2.49
C LEU A 60 -12.33 -9.05 3.85
N LYS A 61 -11.18 -8.67 4.41
CA LYS A 61 -11.11 -7.89 5.65
C LYS A 61 -11.78 -6.52 5.51
N ALA A 62 -11.57 -5.83 4.39
CA ALA A 62 -12.22 -4.56 4.09
C ALA A 62 -13.74 -4.73 3.93
N GLN A 63 -14.20 -5.78 3.24
CA GLN A 63 -15.63 -6.11 3.13
C GLN A 63 -16.25 -6.38 4.50
N ASN A 64 -15.59 -7.20 5.33
CA ASN A 64 -16.04 -7.48 6.68
C ASN A 64 -16.10 -6.23 7.55
N ALA A 65 -15.14 -5.30 7.40
CA ALA A 65 -15.16 -4.01 8.08
C ALA A 65 -16.30 -3.10 7.59
N ALA A 66 -16.65 -3.17 6.29
CA ALA A 66 -17.75 -2.40 5.73
C ALA A 66 -19.12 -2.83 6.28
N LEU A 67 -19.28 -4.09 6.68
CA LEU A 67 -20.50 -4.62 7.31
C LEU A 67 -20.62 -4.27 8.81
N LYS A 68 -19.58 -3.69 9.41
CA LYS A 68 -19.60 -3.28 10.82
C LYS A 68 -20.25 -1.90 10.97
N SER A 69 -20.72 -1.62 12.19
CA SER A 69 -21.24 -0.30 12.54
C SER A 69 -20.15 0.76 12.41
N ARG A 70 -20.48 1.87 11.74
CA ARG A 70 -19.64 3.05 11.57
C ARG A 70 -20.07 4.10 12.58
N PHE A 71 -19.10 4.64 13.32
CA PHE A 71 -19.31 5.72 14.28
C PHE A 71 -18.60 6.98 13.76
N SER A 72 -19.29 8.12 13.75
CA SER A 72 -18.75 9.41 13.31
C SER A 72 -19.16 10.50 14.30
N LEU A 73 -18.21 11.36 14.64
CA LEU A 73 -18.42 12.55 15.44
C LEU A 73 -17.91 13.75 14.64
N THR A 74 -18.81 14.68 14.34
CA THR A 74 -18.47 15.97 13.74
C THR A 74 -18.73 17.05 14.78
N LEU A 75 -17.79 17.97 14.97
CA LEU A 75 -17.88 19.03 15.95
C LEU A 75 -17.69 20.38 15.26
N GLU A 76 -18.55 21.33 15.59
CA GLU A 76 -18.44 22.74 15.23
C GLU A 76 -18.24 23.53 16.53
N PRO A 77 -17.00 23.58 17.04
CA PRO A 77 -16.76 24.04 18.40
C PRO A 77 -17.08 25.54 18.59
N ILE A 78 -16.90 26.35 17.53
CA ILE A 78 -17.20 27.78 17.52
C ILE A 78 -17.81 28.14 16.16
N LEU A 79 -19.05 28.60 16.18
CA LEU A 79 -19.72 29.31 15.11
C LEU A 79 -19.90 30.75 15.59
N TYR A 80 -19.24 31.70 14.92
CA TYR A 80 -19.33 33.11 15.23
C TYR A 80 -20.01 33.84 14.07
N ASP A 81 -21.11 34.51 14.37
CA ASP A 81 -21.79 35.42 13.44
C ASP A 81 -21.83 36.82 14.05
N ARG A 82 -21.51 37.82 13.23
CA ARG A 82 -21.60 39.22 13.62
C ARG A 82 -22.28 40.03 12.52
N SER A 83 -23.30 40.77 12.92
CA SER A 83 -24.00 41.73 12.08
C SER A 83 -23.91 43.12 12.70
N ASP A 84 -23.63 44.11 11.86
CA ASP A 84 -23.63 45.53 12.21
C ASP A 84 -24.71 46.21 11.36
N GLU A 85 -25.80 46.67 11.98
CA GLU A 85 -26.91 47.35 11.31
C GLU A 85 -26.95 48.83 11.70
N PHE A 86 -26.99 49.73 10.71
CA PHE A 86 -27.06 51.17 10.97
C PHE A 86 -28.48 51.61 11.36
N ASN A 87 -28.61 52.25 12.51
CA ASN A 87 -29.85 52.84 12.97
C ASN A 87 -29.89 54.35 12.68
N ALA A 88 -30.68 54.74 11.67
CA ALA A 88 -30.79 56.14 11.24
C ALA A 88 -31.47 57.07 12.27
N PHE A 89 -32.32 56.56 13.16
CA PHE A 89 -33.00 57.38 14.17
C PHE A 89 -32.07 57.82 15.30
N PHE A 90 -31.15 56.93 15.70
CA PHE A 90 -30.18 57.21 16.75
C PHE A 90 -28.80 57.56 16.20
N SER A 91 -28.60 57.46 14.88
CA SER A 91 -27.31 57.67 14.20
C SER A 91 -26.19 56.79 14.77
N THR A 92 -26.54 55.57 15.17
CA THR A 92 -25.62 54.59 15.77
C THR A 92 -25.66 53.27 15.01
N PHE A 93 -24.59 52.48 15.12
CA PHE A 93 -24.58 51.09 14.67
C PHE A 93 -25.03 50.17 15.80
N ASN A 94 -26.02 49.33 15.53
CA ASN A 94 -26.40 48.21 16.38
C ASN A 94 -25.58 46.99 15.99
N ARG A 95 -24.83 46.44 16.95
CA ARG A 95 -24.03 45.24 16.75
C ARG A 95 -24.71 44.05 17.40
N THR A 96 -24.88 42.98 16.64
CA THR A 96 -25.33 41.69 17.15
C THR A 96 -24.23 40.67 16.92
N GLU A 97 -23.83 39.99 17.99
CA GLU A 97 -22.81 38.93 17.96
C GLU A 97 -23.45 37.64 18.49
N THR A 98 -23.33 36.55 17.74
CA THR A 98 -23.83 35.23 18.10
C THR A 98 -22.68 34.25 18.11
N VAL A 99 -22.49 33.56 19.23
CA VAL A 99 -21.53 32.45 19.38
C VAL A 99 -22.31 31.19 19.67
N GLN A 100 -22.10 30.16 18.87
CA GLN A 100 -22.71 28.84 19.03
C GLN A 100 -21.65 27.75 18.99
N SER A 101 -21.97 26.61 19.59
CA SER A 101 -21.18 25.39 19.54
C SER A 101 -22.15 24.26 19.22
N SER A 102 -21.79 23.39 18.28
CA SER A 102 -22.65 22.29 17.86
C SER A 102 -21.85 21.01 17.65
N GLY A 103 -22.53 19.88 17.76
CA GLY A 103 -21.96 18.56 17.48
C GLY A 103 -22.97 17.63 16.83
N LEU A 104 -22.46 16.71 16.02
CA LEU A 104 -23.22 15.63 15.39
C LEU A 104 -22.55 14.29 15.67
N PHE A 105 -23.26 13.42 16.38
CA PHE A 105 -22.90 12.02 16.53
C PHE A 105 -23.77 11.15 15.64
N LEU A 106 -23.14 10.36 14.77
CA LEU A 106 -23.78 9.48 13.82
C LEU A 106 -23.29 8.04 14.02
N VAL A 107 -24.24 7.12 14.15
CA VAL A 107 -24.02 5.67 14.11
C VAL A 107 -24.73 5.12 12.88
N SER A 108 -24.04 4.36 12.03
CA SER A 108 -24.61 3.77 10.81
C SER A 108 -24.22 2.30 10.70
N GLN A 109 -25.20 1.40 10.64
CA GLN A 109 -25.00 -0.04 10.59
C GLN A 109 -25.73 -0.67 9.40
N PRO A 110 -25.01 -1.32 8.47
CA PRO A 110 -25.62 -2.13 7.44
C PRO A 110 -26.33 -3.36 8.02
N ILE A 111 -27.45 -3.75 7.42
CA ILE A 111 -28.22 -4.94 7.77
C ILE A 111 -27.99 -5.96 6.65
N VAL A 112 -27.03 -6.87 6.86
CA VAL A 112 -26.61 -7.91 5.89
C VAL A 112 -27.78 -8.67 5.23
N PRO A 113 -28.82 -9.13 5.96
CA PRO A 113 -29.88 -9.90 5.32
C PRO A 113 -30.84 -9.10 4.43
N THR A 114 -30.87 -7.76 4.53
CA THR A 114 -31.86 -6.92 3.83
C THR A 114 -31.24 -5.86 2.93
N ASP A 115 -29.90 -5.82 2.84
CA ASP A 115 -29.13 -4.75 2.19
C ASP A 115 -29.51 -3.32 2.64
N GLY A 116 -30.20 -3.21 3.79
CA GLY A 116 -30.61 -1.96 4.39
C GLY A 116 -29.52 -1.34 5.25
N THR A 117 -29.70 -0.09 5.67
CA THR A 117 -28.82 0.56 6.65
C THR A 117 -29.67 1.20 7.75
N LEU A 118 -29.35 0.89 9.01
CA LEU A 118 -29.90 1.55 10.18
C LEU A 118 -28.97 2.68 10.61
N SER A 119 -29.52 3.88 10.81
CA SER A 119 -28.74 5.02 11.29
C SER A 119 -29.37 5.71 12.50
N LEU A 120 -28.55 6.04 13.49
CA LEU A 120 -28.90 6.90 14.62
C LEU A 120 -28.13 8.22 14.51
N ARG A 121 -28.86 9.34 14.58
CA ARG A 121 -28.33 10.69 14.47
C ARG A 121 -28.67 11.48 15.73
N ASN A 122 -27.67 12.06 16.38
CA ASN A 122 -27.84 12.94 17.53
C ASN A 122 -27.12 14.27 17.27
N GLN A 123 -27.86 15.38 17.36
CA GLN A 123 -27.34 16.74 17.23
C GLN A 123 -27.50 17.45 18.57
N PHE A 124 -26.45 18.11 19.03
CA PHE A 124 -26.39 18.80 20.32
C PHE A 124 -25.59 20.11 20.23
#